data_AF-X0SB34-F1
#
_entry.id   AF-X0SB34-F1
#
_cell.length_a   1.000
_cell.length_b   1.000
_cell.length_c   1.000
_cell.angle_alpha   90.00
_cell.angle_beta   90.00
_cell.angle_gamma   90.00
#
_symmetry.space_group_name_H-M   'P 1'
#
loop_
_entity.id
_entity.type
_entity.pdbx_description
1 polymer ?
#
loop_
_entity_poly.entity_id
_entity_poly.type
_entity_poly.pdbx_seq_one_letter_code
_entity_poly.pdbx_strand_id
1 'polypeptide(L)'
;MGTLGRDDRLGINDLFTSLKWSFNRQWEVFQWIIEIASREGRSIKEVIDEGEIIAVLNNERINNPQKVKSIVRILKTRRFPSLLAAEKSFKKFLSKLPLPSGVKIIPPPFFEGIDYKLEIVFRKGEELREKLEELSHLSGLERITEFWRGREHR
;
A
#
# COMPACT_ATOMS: atom_id res chain seq x y z
N MET A 1 -20.98 -14.19 -10.19
CA MET A 1 -19.73 -14.05 -10.98
C MET A 1 -20.08 -14.35 -12.42
N GLY A 2 -20.05 -13.36 -13.31
CA GLY A 2 -20.21 -13.60 -14.74
C GLY A 2 -19.04 -14.42 -15.28
N THR A 3 -19.27 -15.26 -16.28
CA THR A 3 -18.23 -16.05 -16.93
C THR A 3 -17.20 -15.12 -17.57
N LEU A 4 -15.92 -15.25 -17.18
CA LEU A 4 -14.83 -14.47 -17.78
C LEU A 4 -14.71 -14.78 -19.28
N GLY A 5 -14.49 -13.74 -20.09
CA GLY A 5 -14.22 -13.88 -21.52
C GLY A 5 -12.99 -14.76 -21.79
N ARG A 6 -12.83 -15.27 -23.02
CA ARG A 6 -11.65 -16.05 -23.39
C ARG A 6 -10.37 -15.24 -23.24
N ASP A 7 -10.38 -14.00 -23.71
CA ASP A 7 -9.19 -13.13 -23.71
C ASP A 7 -8.80 -12.69 -22.30
N ASP A 8 -9.77 -12.44 -21.42
CA ASP A 8 -9.53 -12.15 -20.01
C ASP A 8 -8.89 -13.35 -19.29
N ARG A 9 -9.38 -14.57 -19.56
CA ARG A 9 -8.81 -15.80 -18.99
C ARG A 9 -7.36 -16.03 -19.44
N LEU A 10 -7.08 -15.81 -20.72
CA LEU A 10 -5.73 -15.92 -21.27
C LEU A 10 -4.81 -14.86 -20.65
N GLY A 11 -5.23 -13.59 -20.58
CA GLY A 11 -4.43 -12.53 -19.96
C GLY A 11 -4.07 -12.82 -18.49
N ILE A 12 -5.04 -13.30 -17.71
CA ILE A 12 -4.79 -13.68 -16.30
C ILE A 12 -3.81 -14.86 -16.21
N ASN A 13 -4.02 -15.89 -17.03
CA ASN A 13 -3.15 -17.05 -17.06
C ASN A 13 -1.71 -16.65 -17.42
N ASP A 14 -1.54 -15.83 -18.45
CA ASP A 14 -0.22 -15.40 -18.91
C ASP A 14 0.49 -14.56 -17.86
N LEU A 15 -0.23 -13.66 -17.17
CA LEU A 15 0.32 -12.88 -16.05
C LEU A 15 0.81 -13.77 -14.90
N PHE A 16 0.04 -14.81 -14.55
CA PHE A 16 0.34 -15.66 -13.40
C PHE A 16 1.33 -16.79 -13.69
N THR A 17 1.47 -17.19 -14.96
CA THR A 17 2.44 -18.20 -15.39
C THR A 17 3.78 -17.59 -15.77
N SER A 18 3.81 -16.32 -16.22
CA SER A 18 5.04 -15.61 -16.59
C SER A 18 5.97 -15.30 -15.41
N LEU A 19 5.45 -15.26 -14.18
CA LEU A 19 6.24 -15.01 -12.96
C LEU A 19 5.94 -16.08 -11.89
N LYS A 20 6.89 -16.29 -10.97
CA LYS A 20 6.74 -17.24 -9.85
C LYS A 20 5.91 -16.62 -8.71
N TRP A 21 4.61 -16.47 -8.90
CA TRP A 21 3.68 -15.97 -7.87
C TRP A 21 3.39 -17.03 -6.80
N SER A 22 3.08 -16.60 -5.57
CA SER A 22 2.40 -17.46 -4.60
C SER A 22 0.89 -17.45 -4.85
N PHE A 23 0.20 -18.56 -4.51
CA PHE A 23 -1.24 -18.68 -4.70
C PHE A 23 -2.03 -17.53 -4.05
N ASN A 24 -1.72 -17.18 -2.79
CA ASN A 24 -2.37 -16.07 -2.10
C ASN A 24 -2.22 -14.74 -2.85
N ARG A 25 -1.06 -14.51 -3.50
CA ARG A 25 -0.84 -13.31 -4.29
C ARG A 25 -1.54 -13.32 -5.63
N GLN A 26 -1.65 -14.48 -6.28
CA GLN A 26 -2.48 -14.62 -7.49
C GLN A 26 -3.93 -14.28 -7.17
N TRP A 27 -4.47 -14.80 -6.06
CA TRP A 27 -5.85 -14.55 -5.65
C TRP A 27 -6.11 -13.07 -5.36
N GLU A 28 -5.28 -12.42 -4.53
CA GLU A 28 -5.42 -10.98 -4.25
C GLU A 28 -5.34 -10.12 -5.52
N VAL A 29 -4.35 -10.38 -6.38
CA VAL A 29 -4.17 -9.63 -7.63
C VAL A 29 -5.35 -9.83 -8.58
N PHE A 30 -5.85 -11.07 -8.70
CA PHE A 30 -7.02 -11.38 -9.51
C PHE A 30 -8.25 -10.58 -9.07
N GLN A 31 -8.51 -10.52 -7.76
CA GLN A 31 -9.63 -9.73 -7.22
C GLN A 31 -9.44 -8.24 -7.55
N TRP A 32 -8.24 -7.68 -7.35
CA TRP A 32 -7.98 -6.28 -7.66
C TRP A 32 -8.15 -5.96 -9.14
N ILE A 33 -7.71 -6.84 -10.05
CA ILE A 33 -7.87 -6.63 -11.49
C ILE A 33 -9.35 -6.58 -11.87
N ILE A 34 -10.18 -7.50 -11.35
CA ILE A 34 -11.63 -7.50 -11.60
C ILE A 34 -12.28 -6.21 -11.07
N GLU A 35 -11.93 -5.80 -9.85
CA GLU A 35 -12.50 -4.61 -9.24
C GLU A 35 -12.08 -3.33 -9.97
N ILE A 36 -10.81 -3.24 -10.40
CA ILE A 36 -10.30 -2.13 -11.22
C ILE A 36 -11.03 -2.09 -12.56
N ALA A 37 -11.11 -3.22 -13.26
CA ALA A 37 -11.80 -3.37 -14.55
C ALA A 37 -13.26 -2.91 -14.43
N SER A 38 -13.98 -3.41 -13.43
CA SER A 38 -15.36 -3.04 -13.16
C SER A 38 -15.54 -1.57 -12.82
N ARG A 39 -14.67 -1.00 -11.96
CA ARG A 39 -14.75 0.42 -11.55
C ARG A 39 -14.47 1.37 -12.70
N GLU A 40 -13.59 0.98 -13.62
CA GLU A 40 -13.12 1.84 -14.70
C GLU A 40 -13.82 1.57 -16.04
N GLY A 41 -14.75 0.61 -16.09
CA GLY A 41 -15.47 0.25 -17.32
C GLY A 41 -14.55 -0.36 -18.40
N ARG A 42 -13.45 -0.99 -17.99
CA ARG A 42 -12.45 -1.62 -18.89
C ARG A 42 -12.53 -3.13 -18.78
N SER A 43 -12.06 -3.85 -19.79
CA SER A 43 -11.84 -5.30 -19.71
C SER A 43 -10.65 -5.63 -18.80
N ILE A 44 -10.60 -6.87 -18.32
CA ILE A 44 -9.47 -7.37 -17.51
C ILE A 44 -8.20 -7.35 -18.36
N LYS A 45 -8.29 -7.76 -19.64
CA LYS A 45 -7.17 -7.68 -20.56
C LYS A 45 -6.60 -6.27 -20.67
N GLU A 46 -7.44 -5.25 -20.82
CA GLU A 46 -6.98 -3.86 -20.87
C GLU A 46 -6.29 -3.40 -19.59
N VAL A 47 -6.70 -3.90 -18.41
CA VAL A 47 -6.03 -3.60 -17.14
C VAL A 47 -4.67 -4.28 -17.06
N ILE A 48 -4.53 -5.52 -17.55
CA ILE A 48 -3.27 -6.28 -17.56
C ILE A 48 -2.28 -5.70 -18.59
N ASP A 49 -2.78 -5.29 -19.75
CA ASP A 49 -1.99 -4.72 -20.85
C ASP A 49 -1.62 -3.24 -20.62
N GLU A 50 -1.89 -2.70 -19.44
CA GLU A 50 -1.51 -1.35 -19.07
C GLU A 50 0.01 -1.14 -19.20
N GLY A 51 0.42 0.00 -19.77
CA GLY A 51 1.81 0.25 -20.11
C GLY A 51 2.78 0.10 -18.93
N GLU A 52 2.35 0.46 -17.72
CA GLU A 52 3.16 0.27 -16.50
C GLU A 52 3.38 -1.19 -16.14
N ILE A 53 2.38 -2.06 -16.31
CA ILE A 53 2.48 -3.50 -16.03
C ILE A 53 3.37 -4.16 -17.08
N ILE A 54 3.15 -3.85 -18.36
CA ILE A 54 3.96 -4.34 -19.48
C ILE A 54 5.42 -3.91 -19.32
N ALA A 55 5.69 -2.67 -18.93
CA ALA A 55 7.05 -2.18 -18.68
C ALA A 55 7.76 -2.97 -17.58
N VAL A 56 7.04 -3.37 -16.51
CA VAL A 56 7.61 -4.21 -15.44
C VAL A 56 7.86 -5.63 -15.93
N LEU A 57 6.93 -6.22 -16.69
CA LEU A 57 7.09 -7.56 -17.24
C LEU A 57 8.31 -7.65 -18.17
N ASN A 58 8.53 -6.63 -19.00
CA ASN A 58 9.65 -6.55 -19.94
C ASN A 58 10.96 -6.02 -19.33
N ASN A 59 10.98 -5.68 -18.04
CA ASN A 59 12.20 -5.16 -17.42
C ASN A 59 13.19 -6.29 -17.10
N GLU A 60 14.26 -6.40 -17.89
CA GLU A 60 15.31 -7.41 -17.72
C GLU A 60 16.25 -7.13 -16.53
N ARG A 61 16.24 -5.91 -15.98
CA ARG A 61 17.13 -5.52 -14.87
C ARG A 61 16.66 -5.99 -13.50
N ILE A 62 15.42 -6.47 -13.39
CA ILE A 62 14.82 -6.90 -12.13
C ILE A 62 14.37 -8.36 -12.19
N ASN A 63 14.53 -9.08 -11.08
CA ASN A 63 14.17 -10.49 -10.99
C ASN A 63 12.66 -10.70 -10.80
N ASN A 64 12.19 -11.94 -10.96
CA ASN A 64 10.76 -12.27 -10.86
C ASN A 64 10.10 -11.82 -9.55
N PRO A 65 10.69 -12.03 -8.36
CA PRO A 65 10.15 -11.47 -7.10
C PRO A 65 10.01 -9.94 -7.12
N GLN A 66 10.98 -9.22 -7.68
CA GLN A 66 10.92 -7.75 -7.81
C GLN A 66 9.84 -7.31 -8.80
N LYS A 67 9.63 -8.05 -9.91
CA LYS A 67 8.53 -7.81 -10.86
C LYS A 67 7.18 -7.98 -10.19
N VAL A 68 6.96 -9.10 -9.50
CA VAL A 68 5.75 -9.38 -8.72
C VAL A 68 5.46 -8.25 -7.73
N LYS A 69 6.47 -7.85 -6.93
CA LYS A 69 6.32 -6.75 -5.97
C LYS A 69 5.91 -5.43 -6.63
N SER A 70 6.45 -5.15 -7.81
CA SER A 70 6.17 -3.92 -8.56
C SER A 70 4.75 -3.92 -9.14
N ILE A 71 4.31 -5.03 -9.75
CA ILE A 71 2.95 -5.19 -10.27
C ILE A 71 1.91 -5.11 -9.15
N VAL A 72 2.17 -5.80 -8.02
CA VAL A 72 1.32 -5.70 -6.81
C VAL A 72 1.20 -4.25 -6.36
N ARG A 73 2.30 -3.49 -6.37
CA ARG A 73 2.26 -2.07 -6.01
C ARG A 73 1.41 -1.25 -6.98
N ILE A 74 1.58 -1.44 -8.29
CA ILE A 74 0.78 -0.75 -9.33
C ILE A 74 -0.72 -1.02 -9.12
N LEU A 75 -1.11 -2.29 -9.02
CA LEU A 75 -2.52 -2.68 -8.88
C LEU A 75 -3.12 -2.22 -7.54
N LYS A 76 -2.38 -2.37 -6.43
CA LYS A 76 -2.83 -1.87 -5.13
C LYS A 76 -3.02 -0.35 -5.15
N THR A 77 -2.11 0.37 -5.80
CA THR A 77 -2.17 1.83 -5.95
C THR A 77 -3.43 2.26 -6.70
N ARG A 78 -3.69 1.60 -7.83
CA ARG A 78 -4.88 1.86 -8.65
C ARG A 78 -6.16 1.48 -7.91
N ARG A 79 -6.19 0.35 -7.20
CA ARG A 79 -7.37 -0.14 -6.48
C ARG A 79 -7.75 0.74 -5.28
N PHE A 80 -6.76 1.24 -4.54
CA PHE A 80 -6.98 2.01 -3.31
C PHE A 80 -6.38 3.44 -3.39
N PRO A 81 -6.90 4.30 -4.29
CA PRO A 81 -6.35 5.65 -4.48
C PRO A 81 -6.57 6.54 -3.25
N SER A 82 -7.71 6.40 -2.57
CA SER A 82 -8.02 7.11 -1.33
C SER A 82 -7.06 6.74 -0.19
N LEU A 83 -6.72 5.45 -0.07
CA LEU A 83 -5.75 4.92 0.88
C LEU A 83 -4.35 5.48 0.65
N LEU A 84 -3.90 5.58 -0.61
CA LEU A 84 -2.59 6.16 -0.90
C LEU A 84 -2.53 7.66 -0.66
N ALA A 85 -3.58 8.38 -1.05
CA ALA A 85 -3.67 9.81 -0.73
C ALA A 85 -3.56 10.03 0.78
N ALA A 86 -4.16 9.12 1.53
CA ALA A 86 -4.06 9.03 2.97
C ALA A 86 -2.66 8.70 3.50
N GLU A 87 -2.01 7.63 3.03
CA GLU A 87 -0.63 7.28 3.39
C GLU A 87 0.32 8.46 3.14
N LYS A 88 0.18 9.10 1.97
CA LYS A 88 1.01 10.25 1.59
C LYS A 88 0.76 11.45 2.50
N SER A 89 -0.50 11.73 2.82
CA SER A 89 -0.84 12.86 3.67
C SER A 89 -0.43 12.63 5.12
N PHE A 90 -0.60 11.40 5.63
CA PHE A 90 -0.10 10.98 6.93
C PHE A 90 1.42 11.09 7.02
N LYS A 91 2.15 10.60 6.01
CA LYS A 91 3.61 10.74 5.93
C LYS A 91 4.05 12.21 5.89
N LYS A 92 3.32 13.06 5.15
CA LYS A 92 3.58 14.52 5.09
C LYS A 92 3.27 15.22 6.42
N PHE A 93 2.29 14.74 7.17
CA PHE A 93 2.01 15.23 8.51
C PHE A 93 3.13 14.82 9.47
N LEU A 94 3.51 13.54 9.51
CA LEU A 94 4.59 13.05 10.36
C LEU A 94 5.94 13.71 10.05
N SER A 95 6.23 14.02 8.78
CA SER A 95 7.49 14.72 8.43
C SER A 95 7.59 16.14 8.97
N LYS A 96 6.49 16.71 9.46
CA LYS A 96 6.47 18.03 10.13
C LYS A 96 6.61 17.92 11.64
N LEU A 97 6.44 16.72 12.20
CA LEU A 97 6.69 16.47 13.61
C LEU A 97 8.19 16.18 13.78
N PRO A 98 8.88 16.88 14.69
CA PRO A 98 10.30 16.65 14.97
C PRO A 98 10.50 15.37 15.79
N LEU A 99 10.06 14.21 15.27
CA LEU A 99 10.16 12.93 15.97
C LEU A 99 11.64 12.57 16.19
N PRO A 100 12.02 12.07 17.38
CA PRO A 100 13.39 11.63 17.65
C PRO A 100 13.81 10.51 16.69
N SER A 101 15.11 10.41 16.41
CA SER A 101 15.63 9.37 15.53
C SER A 101 15.29 7.96 16.05
N GLY A 102 14.82 7.10 15.15
CA GLY A 102 14.39 5.75 15.51
C GLY A 102 13.00 5.66 16.16
N VAL A 103 12.26 6.77 16.25
CA VAL A 103 10.84 6.78 16.62
C VAL A 103 9.97 6.79 15.36
N LYS A 104 8.95 5.94 15.34
CA LYS A 104 7.96 5.89 14.26
C LYS A 104 6.55 5.75 14.83
N ILE A 105 5.61 6.46 14.20
CA ILE A 105 4.19 6.25 14.42
C ILE A 105 3.65 5.44 13.24
N ILE A 106 3.01 4.32 13.55
CA ILE A 106 2.45 3.38 12.60
C ILE A 106 0.92 3.53 12.65
N PRO A 107 0.27 3.89 11.53
CA PRO A 107 -1.18 4.02 11.49
C PRO A 107 -1.85 2.63 11.51
N PRO A 108 -3.16 2.58 11.78
CA PRO A 108 -3.91 1.34 11.67
C PRO A 108 -3.88 0.80 10.23
N PRO A 109 -3.97 -0.53 10.04
CA PRO A 109 -4.03 -1.14 8.72
C PRO A 109 -5.13 -0.49 7.87
N PHE A 110 -4.79 -0.12 6.64
CA PHE A 110 -5.69 0.56 5.71
C PHE A 110 -6.32 1.86 6.23
N PHE A 111 -5.88 2.36 7.39
CA PHE A 111 -6.51 3.46 8.14
C PHE A 111 -7.99 3.22 8.51
N GLU A 112 -8.40 1.95 8.63
CA GLU A 112 -9.78 1.57 9.01
C GLU A 112 -9.91 1.26 10.51
N GLY A 113 -8.80 1.31 11.25
CA GLY A 113 -8.77 1.12 12.71
C GLY A 113 -8.66 2.45 13.46
N ILE A 114 -8.82 2.37 14.79
CA ILE A 114 -8.68 3.52 15.69
C ILE A 114 -7.32 3.58 16.39
N ASP A 115 -6.61 2.45 16.43
CA ASP A 115 -5.36 2.32 17.18
C ASP A 115 -4.14 2.66 16.31
N TYR A 116 -3.33 3.59 16.81
CA TYR A 116 -2.01 3.91 16.29
C TYR A 116 -0.96 3.23 17.16
N LYS A 117 0.12 2.77 16.54
CA LYS A 117 1.25 2.17 17.27
C LYS A 117 2.44 3.11 17.26
N LEU A 118 3.15 3.17 18.38
CA LEU A 118 4.44 3.83 18.50
C LEU A 118 5.54 2.75 18.52
N GLU A 119 6.51 2.88 17.64
CA GLU A 119 7.71 2.04 17.62
C GLU A 119 8.92 2.90 17.98
N ILE A 120 9.68 2.49 18.99
CA ILE A 120 10.93 3.15 19.41
C ILE A 120 12.05 2.12 19.30
N VAL A 121 13.02 2.41 18.42
CA VAL A 121 14.25 1.63 18.31
C VAL A 121 15.30 2.25 19.23
N PHE A 122 15.90 1.45 20.10
CA PHE A 122 16.95 1.87 21.04
C PHE A 122 17.95 0.72 21.28
N ARG A 123 19.16 1.06 21.70
CA ARG A 123 20.21 0.09 22.06
C ARG A 123 20.45 0.00 23.57
N LYS A 124 20.12 1.05 24.32
CA LYS A 124 20.28 1.15 25.78
C LYS A 124 19.05 1.76 26.44
N GLY A 125 18.85 1.50 27.73
CA GLY A 125 17.68 1.98 28.46
C GLY A 125 17.64 3.52 28.60
N GLU A 126 18.81 4.15 28.72
CA GLU A 126 18.94 5.61 28.80
C GLU A 126 18.42 6.29 27.52
N GLU A 127 18.74 5.72 26.35
CA GLU A 127 18.26 6.20 25.05
C GLU A 127 16.73 6.10 24.94
N LEU A 128 16.12 5.04 25.50
CA LEU A 128 14.67 4.92 25.54
C LEU A 128 14.05 6.00 26.43
N ARG A 129 14.63 6.24 27.62
CA ARG A 129 14.14 7.27 28.55
C ARG A 129 14.20 8.67 27.92
N GLU A 130 15.34 9.02 27.31
CA GLU A 130 15.54 10.31 26.63
C GLU A 130 14.51 10.50 25.51
N LYS A 131 14.29 9.49 24.67
CA LYS A 131 13.27 9.56 23.60
C LYS A 131 11.85 9.72 24.14
N LEU A 132 11.51 9.06 25.25
CA LEU A 132 10.20 9.22 25.88
C LEU A 132 10.01 10.62 26.47
N GLU A 133 11.04 11.18 27.09
CA GLU A 133 11.05 12.56 27.61
C GLU A 133 10.87 13.56 26.46
N GLU A 134 11.65 13.44 25.38
CA GLU A 134 11.51 14.27 24.18
C GLU A 134 10.09 14.19 23.59
N LEU A 135 9.53 12.98 23.48
CA LEU A 135 8.16 12.80 22.99
C LEU A 135 7.11 13.43 23.91
N SER A 136 7.30 13.39 25.23
CA SER A 136 6.35 13.97 26.19
C SER A 136 6.25 15.49 26.07
N HIS A 137 7.32 16.15 25.58
CA HIS A 137 7.38 17.60 25.38
C HIS A 137 6.99 18.03 23.96
N LEU A 138 6.75 17.08 23.05
CA LEU A 138 6.52 17.36 21.64
C LEU A 138 5.05 17.79 21.40
N SER A 139 4.84 19.04 21.01
CA SER A 139 3.51 19.55 20.63
C SER A 139 3.04 19.00 19.28
N GLY A 140 1.75 18.69 19.14
CA GLY A 140 1.16 18.22 17.88
C GLY A 140 1.00 16.70 17.79
N LEU A 141 1.41 15.95 18.80
CA LEU A 141 1.13 14.51 18.91
C LEU A 141 -0.38 14.24 19.04
N GLU A 142 -1.11 15.12 19.71
CA GLU A 142 -2.56 15.09 19.85
C GLU A 142 -3.30 15.12 18.50
N ARG A 143 -2.68 15.71 17.47
CA ARG A 143 -3.26 15.86 16.12
C ARG A 143 -3.07 14.64 15.23
N ILE A 144 -2.30 13.64 15.67
CA ILE A 144 -2.05 12.40 14.92
C ILE A 144 -3.36 11.67 14.60
N THR A 145 -4.28 11.62 15.57
CA THR A 145 -5.55 10.88 15.47
C THR A 145 -6.65 11.71 14.80
N GLU A 146 -6.57 13.04 14.86
CA GLU A 146 -7.55 13.95 14.26
C GLU A 146 -7.53 13.93 12.72
N PHE A 147 -6.40 13.55 12.13
CA PHE A 147 -6.18 13.56 10.68
C PHE A 147 -7.22 12.74 9.88
N TRP A 148 -7.92 11.80 10.53
CA TRP A 148 -8.86 10.88 9.88
C TRP A 148 -10.32 11.01 10.27
N ARG A 149 -10.64 11.58 11.44
CA ARG A 149 -12.03 11.73 11.93
C ARG A 149 -12.92 12.57 11.01
N GLY A 150 -12.35 13.32 10.06
CA GLY A 150 -13.11 14.13 9.10
C GLY A 150 -13.63 13.42 7.84
N ARG A 151 -13.38 12.11 7.64
CA ARG A 151 -13.77 11.41 6.39
C ARG A 151 -14.75 10.24 6.54
N GLU A 152 -15.20 9.89 7.75
CA GLU A 152 -16.22 8.84 7.97
C GLU A 152 -17.68 9.32 7.75
N HIS A 153 -17.90 10.54 7.29
CA HIS A 153 -19.23 11.13 7.10
C HIS A 153 -19.55 11.60 5.66
N ARG A 154 -19.03 10.94 4.63
CA ARG A 154 -19.48 11.18 3.24
C ARG A 154 -19.70 9.91 2.46
#